data_AF-A0A090QIN0-F1
#
_entry.id   AF-A0A090QIN0-F1
#
_cell.length_a   1.000
_cell.length_b   1.000
_cell.length_c   1.000
_cell.angle_alpha   90.00
_cell.angle_beta   90.00
_cell.angle_gamma   90.00
#
_symmetry.space_group_name_H-M   'P 1'
#
loop_
_entity.id
_entity.type
_entity.pdbx_description
1 polymer ?
#
loop_
_entity_poly.entity_id
_entity_poly.type
_entity_poly.pdbx_seq_one_letter_code
_entity_poly.pdbx_strand_id
1 'polypeptide(L)'
;MIFFITSSDSGSLVIDNITAGGKIESPILQRVFWATMEGAVAAVLLYVGGTQAIEALQAGVISTALPFVFILLLMCVSLVMGLRTESIREKFA
;
A
#
# COMPACT_ATOMS: atom_id res chain seq x y z
N MET A 1 -6.43 0.24 -19.22
CA MET A 1 -5.72 1.54 -19.12
C MET A 1 -6.29 2.42 -18.03
N ILE A 2 -7.59 2.76 -18.04
CA ILE A 2 -8.22 3.58 -16.98
C ILE A 2 -8.06 2.96 -15.59
N PHE A 3 -8.32 1.65 -15.43
CA PHE A 3 -8.11 0.96 -14.15
C PHE A 3 -6.68 1.06 -13.62
N PHE A 4 -5.68 1.02 -14.50
CA PHE A 4 -4.28 1.17 -14.10
C PHE A 4 -4.00 2.59 -13.58
N ILE A 5 -4.50 3.61 -14.29
CA ILE A 5 -4.33 5.02 -13.93
C ILE A 5 -5.04 5.32 -12.60
N THR A 6 -6.32 4.95 -12.46
CA THR A 6 -7.09 5.23 -11.23
C THR A 6 -6.57 4.42 -10.03
N SER A 7 -6.14 3.18 -10.25
CA SER A 7 -5.54 2.37 -9.18
C SER A 7 -4.19 2.93 -8.74
N SER A 8 -3.35 3.36 -9.68
CA SER A 8 -2.05 4.00 -9.36
C SER A 8 -2.26 5.32 -8.63
N ASP A 9 -3.22 6.14 -9.06
CA ASP A 9 -3.56 7.40 -8.39
C ASP A 9 -3.97 7.19 -6.92
N SER A 10 -4.79 6.16 -6.68
CA SER A 10 -5.22 5.78 -5.32
C SER A 10 -4.05 5.25 -4.49
N GLY A 11 -3.16 4.46 -5.10
CA GLY A 11 -1.96 3.90 -4.44
C GLY A 11 -1.00 4.98 -3.96
N SER A 12 -0.60 5.87 -4.87
CA SER A 12 0.35 6.94 -4.55
C SER A 12 -0.23 7.93 -3.55
N LEU A 13 -1.54 8.17 -3.55
CA LEU A 13 -2.21 8.97 -2.52
C LEU A 13 -2.10 8.32 -1.13
N VAL A 14 -2.24 7.00 -1.00
CA VAL A 14 -2.08 6.31 0.31
C VAL A 14 -0.64 6.45 0.81
N ILE A 15 0.36 6.25 -0.06
CA ILE A 15 1.78 6.40 0.30
C ILE A 15 2.10 7.83 0.73
N ASP A 16 1.57 8.80 -0.01
CA ASP A 16 1.72 10.23 0.27
C ASP A 16 1.15 10.60 1.65
N ASN A 17 -0.05 10.10 1.98
CA ASN A 17 -0.65 10.31 3.30
C ASN A 17 0.17 9.69 4.45
N ILE A 18 0.67 8.46 4.27
CA ILE A 18 1.51 7.79 5.27
C ILE A 18 2.80 8.57 5.50
N THR A 19 3.42 9.05 4.42
CA THR A 19 4.72 9.75 4.46
C THR A 19 4.61 11.21 4.90
N ALA A 20 3.45 11.85 4.73
CA ALA A 20 3.13 13.17 5.27
C ALA A 20 2.76 13.17 6.77
N GLY A 21 2.83 12.01 7.45
CA GLY A 21 2.48 11.87 8.86
C GLY A 21 0.97 11.86 9.12
N GLY A 22 0.18 11.40 8.15
CA GLY A 22 -1.29 11.34 8.24
C GLY A 22 -2.00 12.65 7.90
N LYS A 23 -1.29 13.64 7.35
CA LYS A 23 -1.90 14.88 6.86
C LYS A 23 -2.56 14.63 5.50
N ILE A 24 -3.85 14.93 5.43
CA ILE A 24 -4.69 14.71 4.24
C ILE A 24 -4.26 15.60 3.05
N GLU A 25 -3.69 16.77 3.33
CA GLU A 25 -3.10 17.67 2.32
C GLU A 25 -1.58 17.61 2.38
N SER A 26 -1.02 16.70 1.58
CA SER A 26 0.41 16.63 1.32
C SER A 26 0.78 17.49 0.08
N PRO A 27 2.00 18.04 -0.01
CA PRO A 27 2.44 18.82 -1.16
C PRO A 27 2.31 18.01 -2.47
N ILE A 28 1.81 18.66 -3.53
CA ILE A 28 1.62 18.03 -4.86
C ILE A 28 2.93 17.37 -5.37
N LEU A 29 4.09 17.97 -5.04
CA LEU A 29 5.40 17.43 -5.38
C LEU A 29 5.68 16.05 -4.75
N GLN A 30 5.22 15.82 -3.52
CA GLN A 30 5.40 14.55 -2.81
C GLN A 30 4.57 13.43 -3.45
N ARG A 31 3.33 13.75 -3.84
CA ARG A 31 2.46 12.83 -4.60
C ARG A 31 3.06 12.44 -5.95
N VAL A 32 3.56 13.41 -6.72
CA VAL A 32 4.20 13.16 -8.02
C VAL A 32 5.48 12.35 -7.85
N PHE A 33 6.25 12.61 -6.79
CA PHE A 33 7.44 11.82 -6.45
C PHE A 33 7.09 10.35 -6.25
N TRP A 34 6.09 10.02 -5.42
CA TRP A 34 5.71 8.63 -5.19
C TRP A 34 5.15 7.95 -6.43
N ALA A 35 4.28 8.62 -7.18
CA ALA A 35 3.72 8.08 -8.43
C ALA A 35 4.80 7.77 -9.49
N THR A 36 5.80 8.64 -9.63
CA THR A 36 6.90 8.42 -10.57
C THR A 36 7.87 7.35 -10.08
N MET A 37 8.13 7.28 -8.77
CA MET A 37 9.03 6.29 -8.18
C MET A 37 8.47 4.86 -8.32
N GLU A 38 7.15 4.67 -8.09
CA GLU A 38 6.49 3.37 -8.32
C GLU A 38 6.66 2.89 -9.77
N GLY A 39 6.41 3.78 -10.74
CA GLY A 39 6.60 3.49 -12.16
C GLY A 39 8.05 3.20 -12.53
N ALA A 40 9.01 3.92 -11.94
CA ALA A 40 10.43 3.70 -12.15
C ALA A 40 10.89 2.33 -11.62
N VAL A 41 10.44 1.92 -10.42
CA VAL A 41 10.74 0.59 -9.87
C VAL A 41 10.17 -0.50 -10.78
N ALA A 42 8.93 -0.36 -11.24
CA ALA A 42 8.33 -1.29 -12.18
C ALA A 42 9.14 -1.39 -13.48
N ALA A 43 9.55 -0.24 -14.06
CA ALA A 43 10.36 -0.21 -15.27
C ALA A 43 11.72 -0.90 -15.09
N VAL A 44 12.40 -0.68 -13.96
CA VAL A 44 13.68 -1.33 -13.65
C VAL A 44 13.51 -2.84 -13.50
N LEU A 45 12.48 -3.30 -12.80
CA LEU A 45 12.23 -4.74 -12.62
C LEU A 45 11.90 -5.42 -13.95
N LEU A 46 11.12 -4.77 -14.82
CA LEU A 46 10.84 -5.27 -16.17
C LEU A 46 12.12 -5.34 -17.02
N TYR A 47 12.98 -4.33 -16.92
CA TYR A 47 14.25 -4.30 -17.66
C TYR A 47 15.21 -5.41 -17.20
N VAL A 48 15.39 -5.56 -15.88
CA VAL A 48 16.29 -6.58 -15.29
C VAL A 48 15.79 -7.99 -15.54
N GLY A 49 14.47 -8.21 -15.47
CA GLY A 49 13.89 -9.53 -15.67
C GLY A 49 13.94 -10.03 -17.13
N GLY A 50 14.09 -9.15 -18.12
CA GLY A 50 14.25 -9.52 -19.52
C GLY A 50 13.12 -10.42 -20.02
N THR A 51 13.44 -11.67 -20.39
CA THR A 51 12.44 -12.68 -20.81
C THR A 51 11.57 -13.20 -19.68
N GLN A 52 12.02 -13.07 -18.42
CA GLN A 52 11.34 -13.47 -17.18
C GLN A 52 10.83 -12.24 -16.41
N ALA A 53 10.54 -11.13 -17.10
CA ALA A 53 10.12 -9.87 -16.49
C ALA A 53 8.91 -10.01 -15.54
N ILE A 54 7.94 -10.88 -15.88
CA ILE A 54 6.77 -11.13 -15.04
C ILE A 54 7.14 -11.86 -13.74
N GLU A 55 8.04 -12.84 -13.83
CA GLU A 55 8.52 -13.60 -12.68
C GLU A 55 9.35 -12.72 -11.74
N ALA A 56 10.19 -11.84 -12.30
CA ALA A 56 10.95 -10.85 -11.54
C ALA A 56 10.03 -9.88 -10.78
N LEU A 57 8.96 -9.40 -11.44
CA LEU A 57 7.98 -8.52 -10.80
C LEU A 57 7.22 -9.24 -9.68
N GLN A 58 6.80 -10.49 -9.91
CA GLN A 58 6.13 -11.31 -8.90
C GLN A 58 7.02 -11.61 -7.70
N ALA A 59 8.28 -12.00 -7.92
CA ALA A 59 9.22 -12.26 -6.86
C ALA A 59 9.45 -11.01 -5.99
N GLY A 60 9.59 -9.84 -6.62
CA GLY A 60 9.67 -8.56 -5.92
C GLY A 60 8.45 -8.29 -5.04
N VAL A 61 7.24 -8.42 -5.59
CA VAL A 61 5.99 -8.22 -4.85
C VAL A 61 5.82 -9.21 -3.70
N ILE A 62 6.10 -10.50 -3.92
CA ILE A 62 5.98 -11.54 -2.88
C ILE A 62 6.98 -11.28 -1.75
N SER A 63 8.21 -10.89 -2.09
CA SER A 63 9.27 -10.63 -1.10
C SER A 63 8.92 -9.48 -0.15
N THR A 64 8.23 -8.43 -0.63
CA THR A 64 7.81 -7.30 0.19
C THR A 64 6.48 -7.56 0.91
N ALA A 65 5.57 -8.30 0.28
CA ALA A 65 4.28 -8.64 0.88
C ALA A 65 4.41 -9.62 2.05
N LEU A 66 5.30 -10.61 1.96
CA LEU A 66 5.45 -11.66 2.97
C LEU A 66 5.70 -11.13 4.40
N PRO A 67 6.66 -10.24 4.67
CA PRO A 67 6.81 -9.65 5.99
C PRO A 67 5.64 -8.74 6.38
N PHE A 68 5.01 -8.06 5.42
CA PHE A 68 3.87 -7.17 5.68
C PHE A 68 2.60 -7.93 6.09
N VAL A 69 2.44 -9.20 5.69
CA VAL A 69 1.32 -10.06 6.09
C VAL A 69 1.21 -10.17 7.61
N PHE A 70 2.32 -10.21 8.35
CA PHE A 70 2.27 -10.25 9.82
C PHE A 70 1.62 -8.99 10.40
N ILE A 71 1.90 -7.83 9.82
CA ILE A 71 1.28 -6.55 10.22
C ILE A 71 -0.22 -6.58 9.89
N LEU A 72 -0.60 -7.07 8.71
CA LEU A 72 -2.01 -7.24 8.33
C LEU A 72 -2.77 -8.14 9.30
N LEU A 73 -2.18 -9.27 9.72
CA LEU A 73 -2.79 -10.16 10.70
C LEU A 73 -3.00 -9.47 12.06
N LEU A 74 -2.02 -8.70 12.53
CA LEU A 74 -2.15 -7.91 13.76
C LEU A 74 -3.24 -6.86 13.65
N MET A 75 -3.38 -6.20 12.48
CA MET A 75 -4.46 -5.25 12.24
C MET A 75 -5.84 -5.92 12.27
N CYS A 76 -5.98 -7.11 11.68
CA CYS A 76 -7.22 -7.89 11.75
C CYS A 76 -7.61 -8.23 13.20
N VAL A 77 -6.64 -8.68 14.01
CA VAL A 77 -6.89 -8.98 15.44
C VAL A 77 -7.28 -7.71 16.21
N SER A 78 -6.58 -6.60 15.96
CA SER A 78 -6.84 -5.31 16.61
C SER A 78 -8.23 -4.77 16.26
N LEU A 79 -8.65 -4.93 15.00
CA LEU A 79 -9.99 -4.54 14.54
C LEU A 79 -11.08 -5.35 15.25
N VAL A 80 -10.93 -6.67 15.33
CA VAL A 80 -11.88 -7.55 16.05
C VAL A 80 -11.95 -7.18 17.52
N MET A 81 -10.81 -6.90 18.15
CA MET A 81 -10.76 -6.48 19.55
C MET A 81 -11.42 -5.11 19.77
N GLY A 82 -11.20 -4.16 18.87
CA GLY A 82 -11.84 -2.84 18.89
C GLY A 82 -13.37 -2.95 18.79
N LEU A 83 -13.87 -3.68 17.80
CA LEU A 83 -15.32 -3.91 17.61
C LEU A 83 -15.96 -4.62 18.81
N ARG A 84 -15.28 -5.60 19.41
CA ARG A 84 -15.76 -6.26 20.65
C ARG A 84 -15.81 -5.30 21.83
N THR A 85 -14.84 -4.41 21.95
CA THR A 85 -14.79 -3.41 23.03
C THR A 85 -15.94 -2.40 22.89
N GLU A 86 -16.26 -1.98 21.66
CA GLU A 86 -17.40 -1.10 21.36
C GLU A 86 -18.74 -1.79 21.64
N SER A 87 -18.93 -3.02 21.17
CA SER A 87 -20.16 -3.80 21.43
C SER A 87 -20.37 -4.09 22.92
N ILE A 88 -19.30 -4.29 23.68
CA ILE A 88 -19.35 -4.43 25.15
C ILE A 88 -19.74 -3.10 25.78
N ARG A 89 -19.14 -1.97 25.36
CA ARG A 89 -19.46 -0.63 25.87
C ARG A 89 -20.94 -0.29 25.66
N GLU A 90 -21.50 -0.61 24.50
CA GLU A 90 -22.91 -0.36 24.17
C GLU A 90 -23.88 -1.16 25.04
N LYS A 91 -23.52 -2.38 25.47
CA LYS A 91 -24.36 -3.19 26.38
C LYS A 91 -24.41 -2.70 27.83
N PHE A 92 -23.47 -1.86 28.25
CA PHE A 92 -23.36 -1.34 29.61
C PHE A 92 -23.70 0.16 29.72
N ALA A 93 -24.05 0.81 28.60
CA ALA A 93 -24.58 2.17 28.55
C ALA A 93 -26.12 2.14 28.46
#